data_AF-A0A101QJ19-F1
#
_entry.id   AF-A0A101QJ19-F1
#
_cell.length_a   1.000
_cell.length_b   1.000
_cell.length_c   1.000
_cell.angle_alpha   90.00
_cell.angle_beta   90.00
_cell.angle_gamma   90.00
#
_symmetry.space_group_name_H-M   'P 1'
#
loop_
_entity.id
_entity.type
_entity.pdbx_description
1 polymer ?
#
loop_
_entity_poly.entity_id
_entity_poly.type
_entity_poly.pdbx_seq_one_letter_code
_entity_poly.pdbx_strand_id
1 'polypeptide(L)'
;MIPSMVEDGRRTRRSRLYDYTDTAVPGPSGTTDDPERGRRQFAALLGEFRRTAVLVPLDPETGSPLTADFGGVRWFYAFSNEGALARFALARGEGEREWPYQRWLGARLLDAAVPAAGVPCGVALDCADGEDGMVLPPVRGIVPDAVAVDAGTEAEDTQDTGDMGDGR
;
A
#
# COMPACT_ATOMS: atom_id res chain seq x y z
N MET A 1 -34.78 26.68 43.58
CA MET A 1 -34.74 25.30 44.11
C MET A 1 -34.69 24.36 42.91
N ILE A 2 -33.50 23.83 42.59
CA ILE A 2 -33.25 22.76 41.60
C ILE A 2 -33.14 21.45 42.40
N PRO A 3 -33.66 20.30 41.94
CA PRO A 3 -32.87 19.29 41.19
C PRO A 3 -33.77 18.50 40.18
N SER A 4 -33.39 17.53 39.35
CA SER A 4 -32.18 16.72 39.16
C SER A 4 -32.21 16.11 37.75
N MET A 5 -31.06 16.06 37.08
CA MET A 5 -30.70 15.01 36.11
C MET A 5 -30.65 13.64 36.81
N VAL A 6 -30.84 12.54 36.07
CA VAL A 6 -29.98 11.32 36.02
C VAL A 6 -30.74 10.17 35.33
N GLU A 7 -30.45 9.93 34.06
CA GLU A 7 -29.73 8.76 33.51
C GLU A 7 -30.61 7.54 33.24
N ASP A 8 -31.02 7.42 31.98
CA ASP A 8 -31.53 6.19 31.40
C ASP A 8 -30.36 5.24 31.13
N GLY A 9 -30.45 4.05 31.72
CA GLY A 9 -29.40 3.07 31.74
C GLY A 9 -29.05 2.53 30.36
N ARG A 10 -27.76 2.45 30.07
CA ARG A 10 -27.24 1.40 29.19
C ARG A 10 -26.14 0.62 29.85
N ARG A 11 -26.51 -0.64 30.09
CA ARG A 11 -25.68 -1.76 30.49
C ARG A 11 -24.35 -1.76 29.75
N THR A 12 -23.29 -1.83 30.53
CA THR A 12 -21.98 -2.36 30.17
C THR A 12 -22.13 -3.66 29.37
N ARG A 13 -21.73 -3.68 28.09
CA ARG A 13 -21.46 -4.91 27.37
C ARG A 13 -20.00 -4.93 26.94
N ARG A 14 -19.23 -5.68 27.72
CA ARG A 14 -17.85 -6.12 27.45
C ARG A 14 -17.72 -6.68 26.02
N SER A 15 -16.61 -6.32 25.38
CA SER A 15 -15.76 -7.09 24.46
C SER A 15 -16.38 -8.24 23.66
N ARG A 16 -16.33 -8.12 22.32
CA ARG A 16 -16.03 -9.23 21.40
C ARG A 16 -15.23 -8.69 20.21
N LEU A 17 -13.91 -8.69 20.39
CA LEU A 17 -12.92 -8.56 19.33
C LEU A 17 -12.81 -9.93 18.64
N TYR A 18 -13.78 -10.27 17.78
CA TYR A 18 -13.79 -11.39 16.81
C TYR A 18 -15.16 -11.32 16.10
N ASP A 19 -15.38 -10.30 15.27
CA ASP A 19 -16.56 -10.19 14.39
C ASP A 19 -16.28 -9.13 13.30
N TYR A 20 -15.39 -9.44 12.36
CA TYR A 20 -15.35 -8.75 11.05
C TYR A 20 -15.19 -9.74 9.89
N THR A 21 -15.66 -10.97 10.09
CA THR A 21 -15.87 -11.91 8.99
C THR A 21 -17.36 -12.17 8.91
N ASP A 22 -17.93 -11.71 7.81
CA ASP A 22 -19.30 -11.93 7.36
C ASP A 22 -20.37 -10.97 7.89
N THR A 23 -20.53 -9.83 7.21
CA THR A 23 -21.87 -9.33 6.92
C THR A 23 -21.87 -8.64 5.56
N ALA A 24 -22.70 -9.16 4.67
CA ALA A 24 -22.95 -8.64 3.33
C ALA A 24 -23.17 -7.12 3.33
N VAL A 25 -22.26 -6.41 2.63
CA VAL A 25 -22.44 -5.00 2.29
C VAL A 25 -23.25 -4.95 0.99
N PRO A 26 -24.35 -4.17 0.90
CA PRO A 26 -25.04 -3.95 -0.37
C PRO A 26 -24.03 -3.42 -1.39
N GLY A 27 -23.98 -4.06 -2.56
CA GLY A 27 -22.97 -3.79 -3.58
C GLY A 27 -22.86 -2.30 -3.92
N PRO A 28 -21.65 -1.79 -4.18
CA PRO A 28 -21.45 -0.38 -4.52
C PRO A 28 -22.19 -0.08 -5.82
N SER A 29 -23.36 0.54 -5.70
CA SER A 29 -24.00 1.23 -6.82
C SER A 29 -23.27 2.55 -7.01
N GLY A 30 -22.20 2.51 -7.80
CA GLY A 30 -21.37 3.68 -8.07
C GLY A 30 -20.24 3.38 -9.04
N THR A 31 -20.60 3.30 -10.33
CA THR A 31 -19.70 3.36 -11.51
C THR A 31 -18.77 2.16 -11.67
N THR A 32 -19.01 1.36 -12.69
CA THR A 32 -17.98 0.52 -13.31
C THR A 32 -16.79 1.42 -13.62
N ASP A 33 -15.76 1.42 -12.78
CA ASP A 33 -14.47 1.99 -13.14
C ASP A 33 -14.03 1.25 -14.40
N ASP A 34 -13.92 1.98 -15.50
CA ASP A 34 -13.36 1.46 -16.73
C ASP A 34 -11.93 1.00 -16.39
N PRO A 35 -11.66 -0.32 -16.37
CA PRO A 35 -10.39 -0.83 -15.85
C PRO A 35 -9.20 -0.30 -16.65
N GLU A 36 -9.42 0.03 -17.93
CA GLU A 36 -8.42 0.69 -18.77
C GLU A 36 -8.15 2.13 -18.33
N ARG A 37 -9.18 2.89 -17.94
CA ARG A 37 -9.05 4.24 -17.37
C ARG A 37 -8.30 4.21 -16.05
N GLY A 38 -8.63 3.28 -15.15
CA GLY A 38 -7.90 3.07 -13.89
C GLY A 38 -6.42 2.78 -14.15
N ARG A 39 -6.11 1.88 -15.09
CA ARG A 39 -4.72 1.52 -15.46
C ARG A 39 -3.96 2.68 -16.09
N ARG A 40 -4.60 3.49 -16.95
CA ARG A 40 -4.00 4.71 -17.52
C ARG A 40 -3.71 5.77 -16.45
N GLN A 41 -4.64 5.98 -15.51
CA GLN A 41 -4.45 6.92 -14.41
C GLN A 41 -3.31 6.47 -13.49
N PHE A 42 -3.26 5.19 -13.13
CA PHE A 42 -2.17 4.63 -12.35
C PHE A 42 -0.83 4.77 -13.07
N ALA A 43 -0.76 4.47 -14.37
CA ALA A 43 0.47 4.65 -15.16
C ALA A 43 0.94 6.11 -15.20
N ALA A 44 0.01 7.07 -15.24
CA ALA A 44 0.34 8.50 -15.15
C ALA A 44 0.90 8.87 -13.77
N LEU A 45 0.26 8.43 -12.68
CA LEU A 45 0.73 8.64 -11.30
C LEU A 45 2.10 8.00 -11.06
N LEU A 46 2.31 6.76 -11.53
CA LEU A 46 3.58 6.07 -11.46
C LEU A 46 4.67 6.79 -12.27
N GLY A 47 4.31 7.32 -13.44
CA GLY A 47 5.20 8.12 -14.28
C GLY A 47 5.64 9.41 -13.59
N GLU A 48 4.73 10.08 -12.89
CA GLU A 48 5.02 11.26 -12.07
C GLU A 48 5.92 10.91 -10.88
N PHE A 49 5.58 9.86 -10.14
CA PHE A 49 6.40 9.34 -9.05
C PHE A 49 7.82 9.03 -9.51
N ARG A 50 7.97 8.33 -10.65
CA ARG A 50 9.28 7.98 -11.22
C ARG A 50 10.15 9.22 -11.51
N ARG A 51 9.55 10.37 -11.82
CA ARG A 51 10.26 11.64 -12.11
C ARG A 51 10.42 12.55 -10.90
N THR A 52 9.71 12.26 -9.80
CA THR A 52 9.71 13.08 -8.60
C THR A 52 10.77 12.60 -7.61
N ALA A 53 11.42 13.55 -6.94
CA ALA A 53 12.30 13.25 -5.82
C ALA A 53 11.46 12.98 -4.56
N VAL A 54 11.70 11.83 -3.92
CA VAL A 54 11.02 11.42 -2.69
C VAL A 54 12.02 11.31 -1.55
N LEU A 55 11.53 11.53 -0.34
CA LEU A 55 12.27 11.39 0.90
C LEU A 55 12.19 9.94 1.36
N VAL A 56 13.34 9.31 1.50
CA VAL A 56 13.46 7.95 2.02
C VAL A 56 14.02 8.07 3.44
N PRO A 57 13.21 7.84 4.50
CA PRO A 57 13.72 7.85 5.86
C PRO A 57 14.78 6.76 6.03
N LEU A 58 15.78 7.06 6.86
CA LEU A 58 16.80 6.11 7.24
C LEU A 58 16.56 5.65 8.68
N ASP A 59 16.90 4.41 8.94
CA ASP A 59 17.07 3.92 10.30
C ASP A 59 18.27 4.64 10.94
N PRO A 60 18.10 5.26 12.12
CA PRO A 60 19.13 6.09 12.74
C PRO A 60 20.35 5.29 13.24
N GLU A 61 20.19 3.99 13.49
CA GLU A 61 21.26 3.13 14.01
C GLU A 61 22.11 2.54 12.88
N THR A 62 21.46 2.07 11.82
CA THR A 62 22.09 1.37 10.70
C THR A 62 22.36 2.27 9.50
N GLY A 63 21.71 3.44 9.42
CA GLY A 63 21.77 4.35 8.26
C GLY A 63 21.12 3.77 6.99
N SER A 64 20.44 2.63 7.10
CA SER A 64 19.80 1.96 5.96
C SER A 64 18.39 2.53 5.71
N PRO A 65 17.87 2.49 4.48
CA PRO A 65 16.49 2.88 4.21
C PRO A 65 15.51 2.12 5.10
N LEU A 66 14.56 2.84 5.68
CA LEU A 66 13.59 2.24 6.57
C LEU A 66 12.60 1.39 5.78
N THR A 67 12.40 0.16 6.24
CA THR A 67 11.46 -0.78 5.65
C THR A 67 10.50 -1.35 6.68
N ALA A 68 9.34 -1.81 6.24
CA ALA A 68 8.45 -2.65 7.05
C ALA A 68 8.02 -3.90 6.28
N ASP A 69 7.82 -5.00 6.99
CA ASP A 69 7.28 -6.22 6.41
C ASP A 69 5.76 -6.28 6.65
N PHE A 70 4.99 -6.33 5.57
CA PHE A 70 3.53 -6.39 5.62
C PHE A 70 3.00 -7.26 4.48
N GLY A 71 2.08 -8.19 4.80
CA GLY A 71 1.50 -9.10 3.81
C GLY A 71 2.51 -10.07 3.17
N GLY A 72 3.61 -10.39 3.86
CA GLY A 72 4.68 -11.26 3.34
C GLY A 72 5.64 -10.57 2.37
N VAL A 73 5.51 -9.25 2.19
CA VAL A 73 6.33 -8.42 1.32
C VAL A 73 7.02 -7.34 2.14
N ARG A 74 8.24 -6.96 1.77
CA ARG A 74 8.94 -5.83 2.37
C ARG A 74 8.54 -4.52 1.69
N TRP A 75 8.44 -3.43 2.44
CA TRP A 75 8.01 -2.14 1.93
C TRP A 75 9.02 -1.06 2.30
N PHE A 76 9.62 -0.39 1.33
CA PHE A 76 10.34 0.86 1.58
C PHE A 76 9.34 1.96 1.92
N TYR A 77 9.63 2.71 2.98
CA TYR A 77 8.93 3.96 3.21
C TYR A 77 9.48 5.04 2.28
N ALA A 78 8.58 5.80 1.67
CA ALA A 78 8.92 6.98 0.90
C ALA A 78 7.92 8.09 1.23
N PHE A 79 8.35 9.34 1.13
CA PHE A 79 7.50 10.51 1.35
C PHE A 79 7.68 11.53 0.25
N SER A 80 6.57 12.14 -0.18
CA SER A 80 6.62 13.18 -1.21
C SER A 80 7.28 14.46 -0.69
N ASN A 81 7.13 14.75 0.61
CA ASN A 81 7.65 15.95 1.24
C ASN A 81 7.89 15.76 2.74
N GLU A 82 8.55 16.76 3.35
CA GLU A 82 8.92 16.73 4.78
C GLU A 82 7.70 16.75 5.69
N GLY A 83 6.58 17.34 5.26
CA GLY A 83 5.32 17.32 6.00
C GLY A 83 4.72 15.91 6.10
N ALA A 84 4.78 15.12 5.03
CA ALA A 84 4.33 13.73 5.05
C ALA A 84 5.23 12.85 5.92
N LEU A 85 6.55 13.05 5.86
CA LEU A 85 7.48 12.40 6.78
C LEU A 85 7.21 12.79 8.25
N ALA A 86 6.90 14.06 8.53
CA ALA A 86 6.58 14.51 9.88
C ALA A 86 5.29 13.90 10.42
N ARG A 87 4.24 13.76 9.60
CA ARG A 87 3.00 13.06 10.00
C ARG A 87 3.28 11.62 10.36
N PHE A 88 4.13 10.95 9.59
CA PHE A 88 4.54 9.59 9.87
C PHE A 88 5.35 9.46 11.17
N ALA A 89 6.30 10.38 11.42
CA ALA A 89 7.03 10.44 12.67
C ALA A 89 6.09 10.65 13.87
N LEU A 90 5.12 11.56 13.75
CA LEU A 90 4.10 11.81 14.77
C LEU A 90 3.24 10.58 15.02
N ALA A 91 2.82 9.86 13.97
CA ALA A 91 2.04 8.64 14.09
C ALA A 91 2.77 7.53 14.86
N ARG A 92 4.10 7.51 14.85
CA ARG A 92 4.93 6.61 15.68
C ARG A 92 5.22 7.09 17.09
N GLY A 93 4.84 8.32 17.44
CA GLY A 93 5.25 8.96 18.69
C GLY A 93 6.71 9.42 18.68
N GLU A 94 7.30 9.61 17.50
CA GLU A 94 8.71 9.99 17.31
C GLU A 94 8.85 11.38 16.66
N GLY A 95 7.82 12.23 16.73
CA GLY A 95 7.84 13.56 16.15
C GLY A 95 8.81 14.55 16.81
N GLU A 96 9.30 14.25 18.02
CA GLU A 96 10.27 15.06 18.74
C GLU A 96 11.73 14.70 18.38
N ARG A 97 11.95 13.64 17.60
CA ARG A 97 13.28 13.19 17.18
C ARG A 97 13.64 13.75 15.81
N GLU A 98 14.94 13.92 15.56
CA GLU A 98 15.44 14.18 14.22
C GLU A 98 15.35 12.91 13.36
N TRP A 99 14.72 13.04 12.19
CA TRP A 99 14.57 11.95 11.23
C TRP A 99 15.58 12.08 10.10
N PRO A 100 16.63 11.26 10.06
CA PRO A 100 17.54 11.24 8.92
C PRO A 100 16.79 10.72 7.69
N TYR A 101 16.94 11.40 6.56
CA TYR A 101 16.35 10.99 5.29
C TYR A 101 17.31 11.26 4.13
N GLN A 102 17.13 10.52 3.04
CA GLN A 102 17.78 10.82 1.76
C GLN A 102 16.75 11.23 0.72
N ARG A 103 17.16 12.08 -0.22
CA ARG A 103 16.33 12.45 -1.38
C ARG A 103 16.72 11.60 -2.58
N TRP A 104 15.84 10.68 -2.98
CA TRP A 104 16.07 9.81 -4.13
C TRP A 104 15.02 10.07 -5.21
N LEU A 105 15.39 9.91 -6.47
CA LEU A 105 14.42 9.90 -7.56
C LEU A 105 13.52 8.65 -7.40
N GLY A 106 12.21 8.77 -7.58
CA GLY A 106 11.30 7.62 -7.46
C GLY A 106 11.70 6.46 -8.37
N ALA A 107 12.18 6.74 -9.58
CA ALA A 107 12.74 5.72 -10.47
C ALA A 107 13.94 4.99 -9.85
N ARG A 108 14.85 5.70 -9.16
CA ARG A 108 16.00 5.07 -8.50
C ARG A 108 15.56 4.14 -7.36
N LEU A 109 14.51 4.51 -6.63
CA LEU A 109 13.97 3.65 -5.59
C LEU A 109 13.41 2.34 -6.20
N LEU A 110 12.63 2.42 -7.27
CA LEU A 110 12.02 1.26 -7.92
C LEU A 110 13.01 0.40 -8.71
N ASP A 111 13.94 1.03 -9.44
CA ASP A 111 14.79 0.36 -10.41
C ASP A 111 16.14 -0.09 -9.82
N ALA A 112 16.57 0.46 -8.67
CA ALA A 112 17.85 0.10 -8.05
C ALA A 112 17.72 -0.36 -6.59
N ALA A 113 16.98 0.37 -5.75
CA ALA A 113 16.88 0.02 -4.32
C ALA A 113 16.04 -1.24 -4.08
N VAL A 114 14.91 -1.37 -4.79
CA VAL A 114 14.08 -2.59 -4.73
C VAL A 114 14.87 -3.83 -5.15
N PRO A 115 15.57 -3.86 -6.30
CA PRO A 115 16.41 -5.00 -6.65
C PRO A 115 17.53 -5.29 -5.65
N ALA A 116 18.11 -4.25 -5.06
CA ALA A 116 19.18 -4.40 -4.08
C ALA A 116 18.70 -5.00 -2.74
N ALA A 117 17.40 -4.98 -2.44
CA ALA A 117 16.85 -5.55 -1.21
C ALA A 117 16.97 -7.10 -1.16
N GLY A 118 17.14 -7.76 -2.30
CA GLY A 118 17.30 -9.22 -2.40
C GLY A 118 16.06 -10.04 -2.04
N VAL A 119 14.94 -9.37 -1.75
CA VAL A 119 13.63 -9.96 -1.45
C VAL A 119 12.55 -9.15 -2.19
N PRO A 120 11.36 -9.73 -2.44
CA PRO A 120 10.22 -8.97 -2.92
C PRO A 120 9.96 -7.71 -2.12
N CYS A 121 10.12 -6.55 -2.76
CA CYS A 121 10.04 -5.28 -2.07
C CYS A 121 9.22 -4.23 -2.82
N GLY A 122 8.12 -3.77 -2.21
CA GLY A 122 7.31 -2.65 -2.69
C GLY A 122 7.74 -1.31 -2.11
N VAL A 123 7.05 -0.24 -2.49
CA VAL A 123 7.21 1.10 -1.94
C VAL A 123 5.87 1.58 -1.39
N ALA A 124 5.88 2.09 -0.16
CA ALA A 124 4.74 2.76 0.47
C ALA A 124 5.05 4.26 0.53
N LEU A 125 4.40 5.03 -0.35
CA LEU A 125 4.49 6.49 -0.41
C LEU A 125 3.44 7.12 0.49
N ASP A 126 3.85 8.05 1.36
CA ASP A 126 2.96 8.86 2.20
C ASP A 126 1.95 7.98 3.00
N CYS A 127 2.42 6.84 3.53
CA CYS A 127 1.55 5.85 4.18
C CYS A 127 0.83 6.37 5.44
N ALA A 128 1.24 7.52 5.98
CA ALA A 128 0.59 8.19 7.10
C ALA A 128 -0.57 9.10 6.67
N ASP A 129 -0.78 9.31 5.37
CA ASP A 129 -1.81 10.18 4.79
C ASP A 129 -3.11 9.42 4.46
N GLY A 130 -3.21 8.14 4.83
CA GLY A 130 -4.45 7.36 4.66
C GLY A 130 -4.79 7.13 3.19
N GLU A 131 -5.95 7.66 2.75
CA GLU A 131 -6.47 7.48 1.38
C GLU A 131 -5.66 8.24 0.32
N ASP A 132 -4.93 9.29 0.72
CA ASP A 132 -4.02 10.04 -0.16
C ASP A 132 -2.64 9.35 -0.30
N GLY A 133 -2.36 8.35 0.54
CA GLY A 133 -1.15 7.52 0.44
C GLY A 133 -1.20 6.59 -0.76
N MET A 134 -0.03 6.26 -1.32
CA MET A 134 0.08 5.37 -2.48
C MET A 134 0.96 4.16 -2.17
N VAL A 135 0.47 2.97 -2.53
CA VAL A 135 1.27 1.73 -2.47
C VAL A 135 1.66 1.29 -3.88
N LEU A 136 2.94 1.00 -4.04
CA LEU A 136 3.54 0.50 -5.27
C LEU A 136 4.01 -0.94 -5.00
N PRO A 137 3.16 -1.94 -5.24
CA PRO A 137 3.51 -3.33 -5.02
C PRO A 137 4.66 -3.78 -5.94
N PRO A 138 5.44 -4.81 -5.56
CA PRO A 138 6.53 -5.35 -6.37
C PRO A 138 6.01 -6.19 -7.52
N VAL A 139 5.25 -5.59 -8.45
CA VAL A 139 4.68 -6.28 -9.61
C VAL A 139 5.18 -5.73 -10.93
N ARG A 140 5.01 -6.51 -12.01
CA ARG A 140 5.38 -6.11 -13.36
C ARG A 140 4.72 -4.80 -13.76
N GLY A 141 5.50 -3.95 -14.43
CA GLY A 141 5.07 -2.60 -14.79
C GLY A 141 5.26 -1.54 -13.69
N ILE A 142 5.57 -1.95 -12.46
CA ILE A 142 5.98 -1.05 -11.37
C ILE A 142 7.49 -1.17 -11.13
N VAL A 143 7.93 -2.40 -10.85
CA VAL A 143 9.33 -2.77 -10.59
C VAL A 143 9.91 -3.56 -11.78
N PRO A 144 11.25 -3.69 -11.90
CA PRO A 144 11.86 -4.54 -12.92
C PRO A 144 11.36 -5.99 -12.87
N ASP A 145 11.22 -6.62 -14.03
CA ASP A 145 10.64 -7.98 -14.17
C ASP A 145 11.33 -9.03 -13.29
N ALA A 146 12.65 -8.92 -13.16
CA ALA A 146 13.48 -9.87 -12.41
C ALA A 146 13.16 -9.94 -10.89
N VAL A 147 12.43 -8.96 -10.35
CA VAL A 147 12.09 -8.86 -8.93
C VAL A 147 10.58 -8.73 -8.69
N ALA A 148 9.78 -8.85 -9.75
CA ALA A 148 8.32 -8.82 -9.67
C ALA A 148 7.76 -10.14 -9.12
N VAL A 149 6.79 -10.07 -8.20
CA VAL A 149 6.21 -11.26 -7.54
C VAL A 149 5.16 -11.97 -8.38
N ASP A 150 4.51 -11.25 -9.31
CA ASP A 150 3.52 -11.80 -10.24
C ASP A 150 4.16 -12.48 -11.47
N ALA A 151 5.49 -12.52 -11.54
CA ALA A 151 6.22 -13.12 -12.65
C ALA A 151 5.97 -14.63 -12.85
N GLY A 152 5.34 -15.29 -11.87
CA GLY A 152 4.92 -16.70 -11.93
C GLY A 152 3.42 -16.94 -12.13
N THR A 153 2.60 -15.90 -12.33
CA THR A 153 1.12 -16.03 -12.38
C THR A 153 0.55 -15.91 -13.81
N GLU A 154 1.37 -15.87 -14.86
CA GLU A 154 0.88 -15.85 -16.23
C GLU A 154 0.43 -17.24 -16.71
N ALA A 155 -0.89 -17.34 -17.00
CA ALA A 155 -1.59 -18.30 -17.86
C ALA A 155 -1.87 -19.72 -17.32
N GLU A 156 -2.88 -19.85 -16.46
CA GLU A 156 -3.86 -20.94 -16.56
C GLU A 156 -5.20 -20.39 -17.08
N ASP A 157 -5.17 -19.70 -18.22
CA ASP A 157 -6.31 -19.76 -19.14
C ASP A 157 -5.92 -20.82 -20.17
N THR A 158 -5.97 -22.09 -19.73
CA THR A 158 -6.04 -23.19 -20.68
C THR A 158 -7.38 -23.00 -21.38
N GLN A 159 -7.34 -22.32 -22.53
CA GLN A 159 -8.31 -22.56 -23.58
C GLN A 159 -8.34 -24.07 -23.80
N ASP A 160 -9.31 -24.73 -23.18
CA ASP A 160 -9.83 -26.02 -23.60
C ASP A 160 -10.48 -25.81 -24.98
N THR A 161 -9.63 -25.64 -25.98
CA THR A 161 -9.99 -25.68 -27.38
C THR A 161 -9.66 -27.08 -27.87
N GLY A 162 -10.69 -27.93 -27.77
CA GLY A 162 -10.90 -29.08 -28.62
C GLY A 162 -10.53 -30.42 -28.00
N ASP A 163 -11.54 -31.27 -27.78
CA ASP A 163 -11.71 -32.50 -28.58
C ASP A 163 -13.10 -33.15 -28.41
N MET A 164 -13.86 -33.16 -29.51
CA MET A 164 -14.59 -34.31 -30.07
C MET A 164 -15.79 -34.95 -29.35
N GLY A 165 -16.94 -34.94 -30.04
CA GLY A 165 -18.09 -35.77 -29.71
C GLY A 165 -19.31 -35.61 -30.63
N ASP A 166 -19.12 -35.67 -31.95
CA ASP A 166 -20.20 -35.97 -32.90
C ASP A 166 -20.76 -37.37 -32.55
N GLY A 167 -22.05 -37.45 -32.26
CA GLY A 167 -22.66 -38.66 -31.70
C GLY A 167 -24.18 -38.67 -31.78
N ARG A 168 -24.67 -38.50 -33.01
CA ARG A 168 -25.91 -39.04 -33.61
C ARG A 168 -27.14 -39.32 -32.74
#